data_AF-A0A5S5CGN9-F1
#
_entry.id   AF-A0A5S5CGN9-F1
#
_cell.length_a   1.000
_cell.length_b   1.000
_cell.length_c   1.000
_cell.angle_alpha   90.00
_cell.angle_beta   90.00
_cell.angle_gamma   90.00
#
_symmetry.space_group_name_H-M   'P 1'
#
loop_
_entity.id
_entity.type
_entity.pdbx_description
1 polymer ?
#
loop_
_entity_poly.entity_id
_entity_poly.type
_entity_poly.pdbx_seq_one_letter_code
_entity_poly.pdbx_strand_id
1 'polypeptide(L)'
;MRKFVILLIFVWLTAAVLPAWASAEPTAGRSETFEFGDQTFTLRGTDRVELKAAIPLDSWQSPDVRVGPDGKIYAVDGNRLTAFTPAGTEVWSYPFKGSRDRYLAFSPDGNIAVYEGAGYPKTVQIPGSDPAEEYVYLPARILVFTTKGEKQSEATLDAARYVPTGQAGQFAIDRNGNLYVDSSLGFASFDSGGKLRWTNDKVAKLDPHRWGGEGLSLFSDIGAVHVTKDNTIISVNDWTRTMYGLSIDGRLLWERKLAGGMPGMNFLLTPDNRFIVEPFNSTFNVYDTRTGKVETDQTTADPAVRSVLQGDGRGSVYMRTLNGVSSEAPNGDVNWSYRARSGRVIQQPVSDSYGNMYYLDEDGSVTGLDRHGKLRFTLTGLDGMAAAAPLYVNPAGELLIFDRRGIIQLSPTSAELARLQQDASQQDPPKAPAASGGTGGQSSAGSSCTAASAASQPAGIRILIDCREVRLEKPAIQQHGSLLVPMRSIFGSLGVPVDWDAKSRRITAVKDGSTIILQVGSTTAQIGGRSVHLTVPPQSIQGTTYVPLRFISESLGYKVKWDPAVRTASIDTP
;
A
#
# COMPACT_ATOMS: atom_id res chain seq x y z
N MET A 1 49.12 40.02 39.57
CA MET A 1 47.91 39.39 40.15
C MET A 1 46.74 39.58 39.18
N ARG A 2 46.21 38.51 38.59
CA ARG A 2 44.86 38.47 37.99
C ARG A 2 44.29 37.08 38.30
N LYS A 3 43.12 37.01 38.95
CA LYS A 3 42.49 35.74 39.33
C LYS A 3 41.68 35.22 38.13
N PHE A 4 41.94 33.99 37.70
CA PHE A 4 40.97 33.23 36.91
C PHE A 4 40.04 32.47 37.85
N VAL A 5 38.73 32.62 37.65
CA VAL A 5 37.70 31.83 38.34
C VAL A 5 37.33 30.69 37.40
N ILE A 6 37.51 29.44 37.86
CA ILE A 6 37.03 28.26 37.14
C ILE A 6 35.60 27.99 37.60
N LEU A 7 34.65 28.12 36.69
CA LEU A 7 33.25 27.76 36.93
C LEU A 7 33.02 26.32 36.48
N LEU A 8 32.93 25.40 37.45
CA LEU A 8 32.58 24.00 37.21
C LEU A 8 31.07 23.86 36.96
N ILE A 9 30.68 23.66 35.71
CA ILE A 9 29.31 23.29 35.34
C ILE A 9 29.21 21.75 35.42
N PHE A 10 28.48 21.25 36.42
CA PHE A 10 28.10 19.84 36.48
C PHE A 10 26.99 19.57 35.46
N VAL A 11 27.33 18.91 34.36
CA VAL A 11 26.33 18.31 33.45
C VAL A 11 25.90 16.99 34.06
N TRP A 12 24.64 16.90 34.50
CA TRP A 12 24.01 15.64 34.86
C TRP A 12 23.71 14.85 33.59
N LEU A 13 24.52 13.83 33.32
CA LEU A 13 24.25 12.87 32.24
C LEU A 13 23.24 11.83 32.75
N THR A 14 21.95 12.05 32.49
CA THR A 14 20.95 10.99 32.64
C THR A 14 21.15 9.98 31.53
N ALA A 15 21.87 8.89 31.84
CA ALA A 15 22.01 7.77 30.93
C ALA A 15 20.63 7.12 30.72
N ALA A 16 20.08 7.26 29.52
CA ALA A 16 18.91 6.49 29.11
C ALA A 16 19.30 5.00 29.10
N VAL A 17 18.63 4.20 29.92
CA VAL A 17 18.82 2.74 29.94
C VAL A 17 18.14 2.17 28.69
N LEU A 18 18.93 1.96 27.63
CA LEU A 18 18.47 1.23 26.46
C LEU A 18 18.04 -0.19 26.87
N PRO A 19 16.90 -0.70 26.37
CA PRO A 19 16.47 -2.06 26.69
C PRO A 19 17.51 -3.09 26.21
N ALA A 20 17.65 -4.18 26.96
CA ALA A 20 18.56 -5.26 26.61
C ALA A 20 18.16 -5.89 25.27
N TRP A 21 19.10 -6.00 24.34
CA TRP A 21 18.87 -6.61 23.04
C TRP A 21 18.47 -8.07 23.20
N ALA A 22 17.30 -8.44 22.67
CA ALA A 22 16.95 -9.84 22.52
C ALA A 22 17.81 -10.45 21.39
N SER A 23 18.77 -11.30 21.77
CA SER A 23 19.46 -12.20 20.85
C SER A 23 19.24 -13.64 21.31
N ALA A 24 18.30 -14.33 20.66
CA ALA A 24 18.04 -15.74 20.90
C ALA A 24 18.10 -16.49 19.57
N GLU A 25 19.14 -17.31 19.38
CA GLU A 25 18.96 -18.48 18.53
C GLU A 25 17.84 -19.34 19.14
N PRO A 26 16.95 -19.93 18.33
CA PRO A 26 15.73 -20.55 18.84
C PRO A 26 16.03 -21.73 19.75
N THR A 27 15.69 -21.58 21.04
CA THR A 27 15.68 -22.68 22.02
C THR A 27 14.67 -23.74 21.58
N ALA A 28 15.16 -24.83 21.01
CA ALA A 28 14.37 -25.99 20.57
C ALA A 28 13.18 -25.68 19.64
N GLY A 29 13.43 -24.93 18.56
CA GLY A 29 12.46 -24.77 17.46
C GLY A 29 12.37 -25.99 16.52
N ARG A 30 11.26 -26.12 15.80
CA ARG A 30 11.11 -27.04 14.66
C ARG A 30 12.05 -26.59 13.54
N SER A 31 12.70 -27.53 12.86
CA SER A 31 13.48 -27.28 11.65
C SER A 31 12.88 -28.07 10.51
N GLU A 32 12.61 -27.41 9.39
CA GLU A 32 12.09 -28.01 8.16
C GLU A 32 12.98 -27.63 6.99
N THR A 33 13.08 -28.52 6.01
CA THR A 33 13.90 -28.33 4.82
C THR A 33 13.03 -28.55 3.59
N PHE A 34 13.19 -27.69 2.59
CA PHE A 34 12.47 -27.80 1.32
C PHE A 34 13.41 -27.46 0.14
N GLU A 35 13.16 -28.09 -0.99
CA GLU A 35 13.93 -27.90 -2.22
C GLU A 35 13.14 -27.03 -3.21
N PHE A 36 13.81 -26.10 -3.88
CA PHE A 36 13.29 -25.42 -5.05
C PHE A 36 14.42 -25.18 -6.06
N GLY A 37 14.27 -25.77 -7.26
CA GLY A 37 15.36 -25.90 -8.21
C GLY A 37 16.46 -26.81 -7.67
N ASP A 38 17.70 -26.34 -7.74
CA ASP A 38 18.92 -26.93 -7.16
C ASP A 38 19.24 -26.41 -5.75
N GLN A 39 18.29 -25.71 -5.10
CA GLN A 39 18.52 -24.98 -3.85
C GLN A 39 17.72 -25.57 -2.67
N THR A 40 18.46 -25.86 -1.60
CA THR A 40 17.93 -26.34 -0.32
C THR A 40 17.71 -25.17 0.64
N PHE A 41 16.47 -24.98 1.05
CA PHE A 41 16.08 -23.96 2.04
C PHE A 41 15.80 -24.61 3.39
N THR A 42 16.11 -23.90 4.48
CA THR A 42 15.85 -24.39 5.84
C THR A 42 15.06 -23.36 6.63
N LEU A 43 13.87 -23.74 7.08
CA LEU A 43 13.00 -22.96 7.97
C LEU A 43 13.21 -23.44 9.41
N ARG A 44 13.54 -22.53 10.34
CA ARG A 44 13.70 -22.83 11.78
C ARG A 44 12.83 -21.91 12.61
N GLY A 45 12.00 -22.42 13.51
CA GLY A 45 11.11 -21.56 14.29
C GLY A 45 10.21 -22.27 15.29
N THR A 46 9.40 -21.49 16.00
CA THR A 46 8.32 -21.98 16.88
C THR A 46 6.99 -22.08 16.15
N ASP A 47 6.79 -21.22 15.16
CA ASP A 47 5.47 -21.01 14.56
C ASP A 47 5.27 -21.89 13.33
N ARG A 48 4.01 -22.27 13.09
CA ARG A 48 3.66 -23.18 11.99
C ARG A 48 3.44 -22.38 10.72
N VAL A 49 4.54 -22.11 10.02
CA VAL A 49 4.59 -21.54 8.66
C VAL A 49 4.94 -22.66 7.69
N GLU A 50 4.27 -22.69 6.53
CA GLU A 50 4.47 -23.71 5.48
C GLU A 50 4.86 -23.06 4.15
N LEU A 51 5.63 -23.79 3.33
CA LEU A 51 5.86 -23.43 1.93
C LEU A 51 4.58 -23.72 1.14
N LYS A 52 3.93 -22.68 0.63
CA LYS A 52 2.67 -22.79 -0.11
C LYS A 52 2.89 -22.91 -1.62
N ALA A 53 3.88 -22.20 -2.15
CA ALA A 53 4.24 -22.22 -3.55
C ALA A 53 5.71 -21.82 -3.75
N ALA A 54 6.29 -22.27 -4.85
CA ALA A 54 7.55 -21.75 -5.36
C ALA A 54 7.43 -21.56 -6.87
N ILE A 55 7.48 -20.31 -7.32
CA ILE A 55 7.20 -19.88 -8.70
C ILE A 55 8.55 -19.69 -9.41
N PRO A 56 8.95 -20.55 -10.36
CA PRO A 56 10.17 -20.33 -11.12
C PRO A 56 10.05 -19.08 -11.99
N LEU A 57 11.13 -18.30 -12.04
CA LEU A 57 11.30 -17.21 -13.01
C LEU A 57 12.39 -17.59 -14.02
N ASP A 58 12.14 -17.22 -15.28
CA ASP A 58 12.92 -17.60 -16.46
C ASP A 58 14.21 -16.77 -16.62
N SER A 59 14.27 -15.54 -16.05
CA SER A 59 15.41 -14.63 -16.27
C SER A 59 16.18 -14.18 -15.02
N TRP A 60 17.50 -14.09 -15.20
CA TRP A 60 18.46 -13.67 -14.18
C TRP A 60 18.63 -12.14 -14.09
N GLN A 61 17.87 -11.38 -14.88
CA GLN A 61 18.08 -9.95 -15.11
C GLN A 61 16.84 -9.16 -14.68
N SER A 62 16.79 -8.85 -13.39
CA SER A 62 15.91 -7.84 -12.78
C SER A 62 14.42 -7.92 -13.20
N PRO A 63 13.71 -9.03 -12.93
CA PRO A 63 12.26 -9.07 -13.12
C PRO A 63 11.56 -8.03 -12.23
N ASP A 64 10.62 -7.26 -12.78
CA ASP A 64 9.73 -6.43 -11.97
C ASP A 64 8.53 -7.28 -11.56
N VAL A 65 8.33 -7.46 -10.26
CA VAL A 65 7.22 -8.24 -9.71
C VAL A 65 6.45 -7.41 -8.69
N ARG A 66 5.14 -7.34 -8.87
CA ARG A 66 4.22 -6.58 -8.01
C ARG A 66 2.99 -7.42 -7.69
N VAL A 67 2.39 -7.20 -6.52
CA VAL A 67 1.07 -7.75 -6.20
C VAL A 67 0.00 -6.72 -6.54
N GLY A 68 -0.97 -7.13 -7.35
CA GLY A 68 -2.06 -6.26 -7.81
C GLY A 68 -3.11 -5.99 -6.73
N PRO A 69 -3.97 -4.96 -6.93
CA PRO A 69 -5.08 -4.66 -6.02
C PRO A 69 -6.10 -5.81 -5.86
N ASP A 70 -6.10 -6.77 -6.78
CA ASP A 70 -6.92 -7.98 -6.77
C ASP A 70 -6.23 -9.19 -6.10
N GLY A 71 -5.06 -8.98 -5.49
CA GLY A 71 -4.27 -9.99 -4.79
C GLY A 71 -3.45 -10.92 -5.69
N LYS A 72 -3.52 -10.80 -7.02
CA LYS A 72 -2.67 -11.62 -7.92
C LYS A 72 -1.24 -11.13 -7.95
N ILE A 73 -0.30 -12.03 -8.22
CA ILE A 73 1.11 -11.71 -8.41
C ILE A 73 1.32 -11.47 -9.91
N TYR A 74 1.83 -10.29 -10.27
CA TYR A 74 2.16 -9.92 -11.64
C TYR A 74 3.67 -9.80 -11.76
N ALA A 75 4.27 -10.64 -12.60
CA ALA A 75 5.71 -10.63 -12.88
C ALA A 75 5.93 -10.26 -14.35
N VAL A 76 6.80 -9.29 -14.61
CA VAL A 76 7.44 -9.13 -15.92
C VAL A 76 8.85 -9.69 -15.83
N ASP A 77 9.07 -10.76 -16.59
CA ASP A 77 10.26 -11.59 -16.49
C ASP A 77 10.67 -12.05 -17.90
N GLY A 78 11.95 -11.88 -18.24
CA GLY A 78 12.50 -12.18 -19.57
C GLY A 78 11.76 -11.46 -20.71
N ASN A 79 10.89 -12.19 -21.41
CA ASN A 79 10.05 -11.67 -22.48
C ASN A 79 8.54 -11.84 -22.22
N ARG A 80 8.11 -12.02 -20.97
CA ARG A 80 6.73 -12.38 -20.64
C ARG A 80 6.21 -11.55 -19.47
N LEU A 81 4.95 -11.13 -19.56
CA LEU A 81 4.15 -10.73 -18.40
C LEU A 81 3.34 -11.96 -18.00
N THR A 82 3.41 -12.37 -16.74
CA THR A 82 2.64 -13.48 -16.20
C THR A 82 1.86 -13.04 -14.97
N ALA A 83 0.58 -13.39 -14.93
CA ALA A 83 -0.27 -13.24 -13.77
C ALA A 83 -0.42 -14.59 -13.07
N PHE A 84 -0.07 -14.67 -11.79
CA PHE A 84 -0.23 -15.85 -10.95
C PHE A 84 -1.30 -15.61 -9.88
N THR A 85 -1.99 -16.68 -9.47
CA THR A 85 -2.77 -16.69 -8.23
C THR A 85 -1.85 -16.42 -7.04
N PRO A 86 -2.38 -16.05 -5.86
CA PRO A 86 -1.58 -16.02 -4.63
C PRO A 86 -0.82 -17.31 -4.40
N ALA A 87 -1.39 -18.47 -4.75
CA ALA A 87 -0.77 -19.80 -4.64
C ALA A 87 0.18 -20.16 -5.82
N GLY A 88 0.67 -19.16 -6.57
CA GLY A 88 1.69 -19.34 -7.61
C GLY A 88 1.25 -20.08 -8.87
N THR A 89 -0.04 -20.37 -9.05
CA THR A 89 -0.54 -20.98 -10.29
C THR A 89 -0.68 -19.91 -11.37
N GLU A 90 -0.09 -20.12 -12.55
CA GLU A 90 -0.28 -19.22 -13.70
C GLU A 90 -1.77 -19.14 -14.09
N VAL A 91 -2.29 -17.92 -14.21
CA VAL A 91 -3.68 -17.62 -14.62
C VAL A 91 -3.71 -17.24 -16.10
N TRP A 92 -2.77 -16.39 -16.53
CA TRP A 92 -2.56 -15.99 -17.90
C TRP A 92 -1.15 -15.42 -18.07
N SER A 93 -0.64 -15.44 -19.29
CA SER A 93 0.58 -14.72 -19.66
C SER A 93 0.50 -14.06 -21.03
N TYR A 94 1.31 -13.02 -21.23
CA TYR A 94 1.41 -12.26 -22.47
C TYR A 94 2.89 -12.19 -22.93
N PRO A 95 3.22 -12.69 -24.13
CA PRO A 95 4.58 -12.62 -24.66
C PRO A 95 4.87 -11.26 -25.32
N PHE A 96 5.95 -10.64 -24.91
CA PHE A 96 6.49 -9.42 -25.52
C PHE A 96 7.43 -9.74 -26.70
N LYS A 97 7.69 -8.71 -27.52
CA LYS A 97 8.66 -8.73 -28.62
C LYS A 97 9.61 -7.55 -28.49
N GLY A 98 10.91 -7.81 -28.44
CA GLY A 98 11.95 -6.78 -28.45
C GLY A 98 12.77 -6.75 -27.16
N SER A 99 12.70 -5.62 -26.45
CA SER A 99 13.58 -5.24 -25.34
C SER A 99 13.50 -6.15 -24.10
N ARG A 100 14.26 -5.81 -23.05
CA ARG A 100 14.16 -6.42 -21.72
C ARG A 100 13.66 -5.45 -20.65
N ASP A 101 13.97 -4.16 -20.78
CA ASP A 101 13.67 -3.15 -19.75
C ASP A 101 12.16 -2.88 -19.67
N ARG A 102 11.53 -3.45 -18.65
CA ARG A 102 10.08 -3.35 -18.42
C ARG A 102 9.77 -3.18 -16.95
N TYR A 103 8.76 -2.36 -16.69
CA TYR A 103 8.35 -1.98 -15.35
C TYR A 103 6.84 -2.01 -15.23
N LEU A 104 6.36 -2.40 -14.04
CA LEU A 104 4.95 -2.58 -13.72
C LEU A 104 4.40 -1.44 -12.87
N ALA A 105 3.23 -0.95 -13.26
CA ALA A 105 2.39 -0.11 -12.41
C ALA A 105 0.93 -0.56 -12.48
N PHE A 106 0.15 -0.21 -11.46
CA PHE A 106 -1.31 -0.42 -11.45
C PHE A 106 -2.04 0.92 -11.44
N SER A 107 -3.16 1.00 -12.16
CA SER A 107 -4.11 2.09 -11.99
C SER A 107 -4.89 1.96 -10.66
N PRO A 108 -5.58 3.01 -10.19
CA PRO A 108 -6.35 2.95 -8.94
C PRO A 108 -7.55 1.98 -8.94
N ASP A 109 -7.92 1.45 -10.11
CA ASP A 109 -8.93 0.42 -10.35
C ASP A 109 -8.33 -0.95 -10.75
N GLY A 110 -7.00 -1.08 -10.79
CA GLY A 110 -6.30 -2.37 -10.93
C GLY A 110 -5.95 -2.82 -12.35
N ASN A 111 -6.07 -1.96 -13.37
CA ASN A 111 -5.48 -2.25 -14.67
C ASN A 111 -3.95 -2.29 -14.55
N ILE A 112 -3.32 -3.21 -15.27
CA ILE A 112 -1.87 -3.40 -15.27
C ILE A 112 -1.28 -2.59 -16.42
N ALA A 113 -0.39 -1.66 -16.11
CA ALA A 113 0.48 -1.02 -17.08
C ALA A 113 1.85 -1.69 -17.11
N VAL A 114 2.36 -1.88 -18.33
CA VAL A 114 3.75 -2.24 -18.59
C VAL A 114 4.36 -1.10 -19.38
N TYR A 115 5.28 -0.37 -18.76
CA TYR A 115 6.19 0.52 -19.45
C TYR A 115 7.33 -0.34 -20.01
N GLU A 116 7.64 -0.22 -21.30
CA GLU A 116 8.72 -0.95 -21.97
C GLU A 116 9.65 0.03 -22.68
N GLY A 117 10.89 0.12 -22.22
CA GLY A 117 11.95 0.85 -22.92
C GLY A 117 12.47 0.04 -24.11
N ALA A 118 12.71 0.67 -25.26
CA ALA A 118 13.26 0.01 -26.44
C ALA A 118 14.76 -0.27 -26.23
N GLY A 119 15.20 -1.50 -26.54
CA GLY A 119 16.52 -2.01 -26.18
C GLY A 119 17.72 -1.44 -26.96
N TYR A 120 17.56 -0.28 -27.61
CA TYR A 120 18.65 0.44 -28.26
C TYR A 120 18.51 1.95 -28.01
N PRO A 121 19.52 2.61 -27.43
CA PRO A 121 19.53 4.06 -27.29
C PRO A 121 19.51 4.77 -28.65
N LYS A 122 18.87 5.93 -28.68
CA LYS A 122 18.97 6.92 -29.75
C LYS A 122 19.57 8.21 -29.21
N THR A 123 20.24 8.98 -30.04
CA THR A 123 20.73 10.32 -29.70
C THR A 123 19.80 11.40 -30.24
N VAL A 124 19.76 12.56 -29.57
CA VAL A 124 18.94 13.69 -29.99
C VAL A 124 19.39 15.04 -29.42
N GLN A 125 19.12 16.12 -30.14
CA GLN A 125 19.26 17.49 -29.65
C GLN A 125 18.02 17.91 -28.86
N ILE A 126 18.20 18.44 -27.64
CA ILE A 126 17.09 18.88 -26.79
C ILE A 126 16.87 20.39 -27.01
N PRO A 127 15.63 20.86 -27.27
CA PRO A 127 15.38 22.28 -27.46
C PRO A 127 15.83 23.12 -26.26
N GLY A 128 16.85 23.96 -26.46
CA GLY A 128 17.44 24.81 -25.42
C GLY A 128 18.67 24.24 -24.70
N SER A 129 19.14 23.03 -25.04
CA SER A 129 20.46 22.55 -24.62
C SER A 129 21.60 23.16 -25.46
N ASP A 130 22.85 22.85 -25.11
CA ASP A 130 24.01 23.16 -25.96
C ASP A 130 23.85 22.45 -27.33
N PRO A 131 23.87 23.18 -28.47
CA PRO A 131 23.76 22.59 -29.80
C PRO A 131 24.89 21.61 -30.19
N ALA A 132 25.98 21.57 -29.42
CA ALA A 132 27.07 20.60 -29.59
C ALA A 132 26.84 19.29 -28.82
N GLU A 133 25.80 19.19 -27.99
CA GLU A 133 25.54 18.03 -27.13
C GLU A 133 24.30 17.23 -27.57
N GLU A 134 24.51 15.99 -28.03
CA GLU A 134 23.40 15.06 -28.23
C GLU A 134 23.15 14.21 -26.98
N TYR A 135 21.87 14.09 -26.64
CA TYR A 135 21.35 13.37 -25.49
C TYR A 135 20.87 11.99 -25.88
N VAL A 136 21.24 10.98 -25.08
CA VAL A 136 20.80 9.60 -25.18
C VAL A 136 19.39 9.48 -24.62
N TYR A 137 18.49 8.85 -25.36
CA TYR A 137 17.15 8.47 -24.91
C TYR A 137 16.77 7.05 -25.36
N LEU A 138 15.88 6.42 -24.60
CA LEU A 138 15.26 5.14 -24.96
C LEU A 138 13.82 5.42 -25.43
N PRO A 139 13.47 5.15 -26.69
CA PRO A 139 12.07 5.17 -27.14
C PRO A 139 11.25 4.22 -26.28
N ALA A 140 10.03 4.57 -25.87
CA ALA A 140 9.24 3.75 -24.97
C ALA A 140 7.87 3.39 -25.51
N ARG A 141 7.34 2.26 -25.03
CA ARG A 141 5.95 1.82 -25.24
C ARG A 141 5.24 1.70 -23.91
N ILE A 142 3.94 1.99 -23.91
CA ILE A 142 3.02 1.69 -22.83
C ILE A 142 2.03 0.62 -23.32
N LEU A 143 1.86 -0.45 -22.54
CA LEU A 143 0.85 -1.48 -22.77
C LEU A 143 -0.05 -1.53 -21.53
N VAL A 144 -1.37 -1.53 -21.73
CA VAL A 144 -2.35 -1.58 -20.63
C VAL A 144 -3.21 -2.83 -20.76
N PHE A 145 -3.38 -3.57 -19.66
CA PHE A 145 -4.13 -4.82 -19.58
C PHE A 145 -5.15 -4.78 -18.44
N THR A 146 -6.27 -5.49 -18.58
CA THR A 146 -7.16 -5.77 -17.44
C THR A 146 -6.58 -6.88 -16.56
N THR A 147 -7.09 -7.04 -15.34
CA THR A 147 -6.72 -8.16 -14.43
C THR A 147 -7.00 -9.56 -15.00
N LYS A 148 -7.79 -9.65 -16.09
CA LYS A 148 -8.08 -10.87 -16.86
C LYS A 148 -7.10 -11.15 -18.00
N GLY A 149 -6.14 -10.25 -18.27
CA GLY A 149 -5.16 -10.39 -19.35
C GLY A 149 -5.58 -9.80 -20.69
N GLU A 150 -6.71 -9.08 -20.73
CA GLU A 150 -7.20 -8.45 -21.96
C GLU A 150 -6.44 -7.14 -22.19
N LYS A 151 -5.61 -7.10 -23.24
CA LYS A 151 -4.88 -5.88 -23.63
C LYS A 151 -5.85 -4.80 -24.12
N GLN A 152 -5.94 -3.70 -23.37
CA GLN A 152 -6.78 -2.53 -23.65
C GLN A 152 -6.10 -1.59 -24.65
N SER A 153 -4.80 -1.34 -24.50
CA SER A 153 -4.03 -0.53 -25.43
C SER A 153 -2.57 -0.97 -25.54
N GLU A 154 -1.93 -0.58 -26.64
CA GLU A 154 -0.49 -0.61 -26.85
C GLU A 154 -0.13 0.61 -27.70
N ALA A 155 0.79 1.44 -27.21
CA ALA A 155 1.22 2.64 -27.91
C ALA A 155 2.70 2.94 -27.69
N THR A 156 3.38 3.43 -28.73
CA THR A 156 4.70 4.06 -28.62
C THR A 156 4.51 5.51 -28.23
N LEU A 157 5.28 6.00 -27.25
CA LEU A 157 5.23 7.40 -26.84
C LEU A 157 5.78 8.32 -27.94
N ASP A 158 5.22 9.52 -28.05
CA ASP A 158 5.64 10.55 -29.03
C ASP A 158 7.16 10.77 -29.02
N ALA A 159 7.84 10.29 -30.08
CA ALA A 159 9.29 10.31 -30.18
C ALA A 159 9.92 11.71 -30.28
N ALA A 160 9.12 12.77 -30.36
CA ALA A 160 9.59 14.16 -30.24
C ALA A 160 9.82 14.60 -28.77
N ARG A 161 9.49 13.76 -27.79
CA ARG A 161 9.43 14.11 -26.35
C ARG A 161 9.98 12.96 -25.51
N TYR A 162 11.27 13.05 -25.20
CA TYR A 162 12.09 11.95 -24.69
C TYR A 162 11.77 11.64 -23.22
N VAL A 163 11.81 10.37 -22.82
CA VAL A 163 11.81 9.96 -21.40
C VAL A 163 13.27 9.73 -20.96
N PRO A 164 13.72 10.28 -19.82
CA PRO A 164 15.05 10.07 -19.27
C PRO A 164 15.43 8.60 -19.12
N THR A 165 16.69 8.28 -19.41
CA THR A 165 17.19 6.91 -19.48
C THR A 165 17.53 6.30 -18.13
N GLY A 166 17.71 7.12 -17.10
CA GLY A 166 18.24 6.69 -15.80
C GLY A 166 17.27 5.91 -14.90
N GLN A 167 15.96 6.12 -15.01
CA GLN A 167 14.96 5.54 -14.08
C GLN A 167 13.60 5.22 -14.72
N ALA A 168 13.59 4.42 -15.79
CA ALA A 168 12.38 4.01 -16.52
C ALA A 168 11.29 3.27 -15.69
N GLY A 169 11.53 3.00 -14.40
CA GLY A 169 10.55 2.44 -13.46
C GLY A 169 9.68 3.47 -12.72
N GLN A 170 9.95 4.78 -12.83
CA GLN A 170 9.23 5.81 -12.07
C GLN A 170 8.05 6.41 -12.86
N PHE A 171 6.98 5.63 -12.97
CA PHE A 171 5.76 6.03 -13.66
C PHE A 171 4.50 5.56 -12.94
N ALA A 172 3.37 6.18 -13.30
CA ALA A 172 2.04 5.72 -12.89
C ALA A 172 1.04 5.85 -14.04
N ILE A 173 -0.11 5.18 -13.90
CA ILE A 173 -1.25 5.36 -14.81
C ILE A 173 -2.54 5.70 -14.04
N ASP A 174 -3.45 6.46 -14.67
CA ASP A 174 -4.83 6.58 -14.20
C ASP A 174 -5.74 5.47 -14.75
N ARG A 175 -7.02 5.52 -14.35
CA ARG A 175 -8.07 4.57 -14.77
C ARG A 175 -8.34 4.54 -16.27
N ASN A 176 -7.97 5.59 -17.01
CA ASN A 176 -8.13 5.66 -18.46
C ASN A 176 -6.87 5.15 -19.21
N GLY A 177 -5.86 4.68 -18.48
CA GLY A 177 -4.56 4.29 -19.01
C GLY A 177 -3.69 5.47 -19.42
N ASN A 178 -4.00 6.71 -18.98
CA ASN A 178 -3.10 7.83 -19.22
C ASN A 178 -1.84 7.65 -18.38
N LEU A 179 -0.67 7.77 -19.01
CA LEU A 179 0.65 7.67 -18.39
C LEU A 179 1.03 8.99 -17.71
N TYR A 180 1.75 8.89 -16.60
CA TYR A 180 2.41 9.98 -15.89
C TYR A 180 3.86 9.54 -15.62
N VAL A 181 4.83 10.26 -16.18
CA VAL A 181 6.25 9.88 -16.21
C VAL A 181 7.11 11.14 -16.37
N ASP A 182 8.40 11.06 -16.04
CA ASP A 182 9.35 12.11 -16.36
C ASP A 182 9.61 12.22 -17.87
N SER A 183 10.07 13.39 -18.32
CA SER A 183 10.42 13.63 -19.72
C SER A 183 11.51 14.70 -19.82
N SER A 184 12.13 14.83 -20.98
CA SER A 184 13.01 15.94 -21.36
C SER A 184 12.34 17.33 -21.30
N LEU A 185 11.02 17.38 -21.12
CA LEU A 185 10.20 18.60 -21.00
C LEU A 185 9.68 18.81 -19.56
N GLY A 186 10.28 18.12 -18.58
CA GLY A 186 9.79 18.04 -17.20
C GLY A 186 8.83 16.89 -16.99
N PHE A 187 8.00 16.94 -15.95
CA PHE A 187 7.01 15.89 -15.68
C PHE A 187 5.90 15.90 -16.74
N ALA A 188 5.56 14.75 -17.32
CA ALA A 188 4.70 14.66 -18.49
C ALA A 188 3.51 13.72 -18.28
N SER A 189 2.44 13.96 -19.04
CA SER A 189 1.39 12.96 -19.26
C SER A 189 1.17 12.66 -20.73
N PHE A 190 1.00 11.37 -21.02
CA PHE A 190 0.60 10.85 -22.32
C PHE A 190 -0.76 10.16 -22.18
N ASP A 191 -1.59 10.17 -23.23
CA ASP A 191 -2.80 9.36 -23.26
C ASP A 191 -2.48 7.87 -23.49
N SER A 192 -3.49 7.01 -23.33
CA SER A 192 -3.36 5.56 -23.57
C SER A 192 -3.07 5.19 -25.04
N GLY A 193 -3.10 6.18 -25.95
CA GLY A 193 -2.65 6.11 -27.34
C GLY A 193 -1.22 6.65 -27.57
N GLY A 194 -0.48 6.98 -26.50
CA GLY A 194 0.93 7.41 -26.55
C GLY A 194 1.15 8.87 -26.93
N LYS A 195 0.08 9.67 -27.11
CA LYS A 195 0.19 11.08 -27.48
C LYS A 195 0.32 11.95 -26.24
N LEU A 196 1.21 12.94 -26.28
CA LEU A 196 1.36 13.89 -25.15
C LEU A 196 0.05 14.67 -24.91
N ARG A 197 -0.38 14.68 -23.65
CA ARG A 197 -1.47 15.51 -23.10
C ARG A 197 -0.96 16.85 -22.59
N TRP A 198 0.07 16.83 -21.73
CA TRP A 198 0.65 18.03 -21.09
C TRP A 198 2.05 17.76 -20.51
N THR A 199 2.79 18.83 -20.19
CA THR A 199 4.07 18.81 -19.45
C THR A 199 4.04 19.84 -18.31
N ASN A 200 4.87 19.63 -17.29
CA ASN A 200 5.05 20.51 -16.13
C ASN A 200 6.53 20.53 -15.72
N ASP A 201 7.20 21.64 -16.04
CA ASP A 201 8.63 21.89 -15.81
C ASP A 201 9.00 22.16 -14.35
N LYS A 202 8.03 22.38 -13.47
CA LYS A 202 8.26 22.64 -12.04
C LYS A 202 8.38 21.38 -11.19
N VAL A 203 7.87 20.25 -11.70
CA VAL A 203 7.70 19.00 -10.95
C VAL A 203 8.81 17.99 -11.26
N ALA A 204 9.66 18.24 -12.24
CA ALA A 204 10.88 17.46 -12.47
C ALA A 204 12.06 18.39 -12.69
N LYS A 205 13.12 18.23 -11.90
CA LYS A 205 14.43 18.82 -12.17
C LYS A 205 15.28 17.81 -12.91
N LEU A 206 15.75 18.21 -14.09
CA LEU A 206 16.61 17.39 -14.95
C LEU A 206 18.07 17.82 -14.79
N ASP A 207 18.99 16.86 -14.70
CA ASP A 207 20.43 17.07 -14.62
C ASP A 207 21.17 16.27 -15.72
N PRO A 208 21.99 16.91 -16.57
CA PRO A 208 22.75 16.24 -17.62
C PRO A 208 23.98 15.53 -17.07
N HIS A 209 24.15 14.24 -17.37
CA HIS A 209 25.20 13.41 -16.79
C HIS A 209 25.80 12.43 -17.81
N ARG A 210 27.12 12.18 -17.73
CA ARG A 210 27.84 11.26 -18.63
C ARG A 210 28.37 10.06 -17.84
N TRP A 211 28.02 8.84 -18.26
CA TRP A 211 28.49 7.60 -17.64
C TRP A 211 29.42 6.82 -18.57
N GLY A 212 30.59 6.42 -18.08
CA GLY A 212 31.30 5.20 -18.54
C GLY A 212 31.66 5.06 -20.03
N GLY A 213 31.60 6.11 -20.85
CA GLY A 213 31.78 6.02 -22.32
C GLY A 213 30.46 5.93 -23.11
N GLU A 214 29.32 5.88 -22.42
CA GLU A 214 28.01 6.15 -22.99
C GLU A 214 27.81 7.67 -23.18
N GLY A 215 26.87 8.03 -24.06
CA GLY A 215 26.57 9.43 -24.37
C GLY A 215 25.94 10.20 -23.20
N LEU A 216 25.75 11.50 -23.40
CA LEU A 216 25.14 12.36 -22.39
C LEU A 216 23.69 11.93 -22.13
N SER A 217 23.33 11.63 -20.89
CA SER A 217 21.97 11.27 -20.50
C SER A 217 21.36 12.35 -19.61
N LEU A 218 20.04 12.50 -19.64
CA LEU A 218 19.33 13.24 -18.60
C LEU A 218 18.97 12.30 -17.45
N PHE A 219 19.14 12.78 -16.22
CA PHE A 219 18.59 12.17 -15.02
C PHE A 219 17.52 13.10 -14.43
N SER A 220 16.40 12.52 -14.00
CA SER A 220 15.33 13.24 -13.29
C SER A 220 15.52 13.11 -11.79
N ASP A 221 15.07 14.12 -11.04
CA ASP A 221 15.02 14.07 -9.58
C ASP A 221 13.77 13.36 -9.04
N ILE A 222 12.84 12.92 -9.90
CA ILE A 222 11.65 12.14 -9.50
C ILE A 222 12.06 10.73 -9.05
N GLY A 223 11.81 10.41 -7.78
CA GLY A 223 12.06 9.10 -7.18
C GLY A 223 10.81 8.24 -6.97
N ALA A 224 9.60 8.80 -7.10
CA ALA A 224 8.35 8.04 -7.26
C ALA A 224 7.21 8.86 -7.87
N VAL A 225 6.31 8.15 -8.56
CA VAL A 225 5.05 8.67 -9.09
C VAL A 225 3.91 7.73 -8.72
N HIS A 226 2.79 8.27 -8.22
CA HIS A 226 1.57 7.50 -7.94
C HIS A 226 0.31 8.26 -8.33
N VAL A 227 -0.75 7.53 -8.69
CA VAL A 227 -2.10 8.08 -8.86
C VAL A 227 -3.01 7.53 -7.74
N THR A 228 -3.69 8.41 -7.02
CA THR A 228 -4.60 8.04 -5.93
C THR A 228 -5.98 7.63 -6.46
N LYS A 229 -6.82 7.02 -5.59
CA LYS A 229 -8.20 6.68 -5.95
C LYS A 229 -9.08 7.89 -6.26
N ASP A 230 -8.70 9.09 -5.84
CA ASP A 230 -9.42 10.34 -6.12
C ASP A 230 -8.81 11.17 -7.26
N ASN A 231 -7.96 10.55 -8.09
CA ASN A 231 -7.32 11.15 -9.28
C ASN A 231 -6.38 12.33 -8.94
N THR A 232 -5.71 12.25 -7.78
CA THR A 232 -4.55 13.10 -7.46
C THR A 232 -3.30 12.36 -7.92
N ILE A 233 -2.43 13.03 -8.68
CA ILE A 233 -1.09 12.54 -8.99
C ILE A 233 -0.16 13.01 -7.88
N ILE A 234 0.62 12.10 -7.33
CA ILE A 234 1.67 12.36 -6.35
C ILE A 234 3.02 12.13 -7.04
N SER A 235 3.85 13.17 -7.09
CA SER A 235 5.28 13.04 -7.43
C SER A 235 6.09 13.26 -6.16
N VAL A 236 7.09 12.42 -5.93
CA VAL A 236 8.12 12.66 -4.91
C VAL A 236 9.48 12.75 -5.56
N ASN A 237 10.24 13.76 -5.16
CA ASN A 237 11.50 14.11 -5.76
C ASN A 237 12.64 14.02 -4.74
N ASP A 238 13.67 13.25 -5.06
CA ASP A 238 14.74 12.83 -4.16
C ASP A 238 15.71 13.98 -3.87
N TRP A 239 16.31 14.55 -4.91
CA TRP A 239 17.35 15.57 -4.74
C TRP A 239 16.77 16.89 -4.25
N THR A 240 15.60 17.28 -4.79
CA THR A 240 14.93 18.49 -4.32
C THR A 240 14.22 18.27 -2.99
N ARG A 241 13.96 17.04 -2.54
CA ARG A 241 13.19 16.75 -1.30
C ARG A 241 11.84 17.45 -1.31
N THR A 242 11.14 17.35 -2.43
CA THR A 242 9.87 18.01 -2.66
C THR A 242 8.83 16.98 -3.07
N MET A 243 7.64 17.10 -2.52
CA MET A 243 6.48 16.32 -2.89
C MET A 243 5.45 17.25 -3.55
N TYR A 244 4.89 16.82 -4.67
CA TYR A 244 3.93 17.59 -5.45
C TYR A 244 2.63 16.81 -5.58
N GLY A 245 1.51 17.49 -5.31
CA GLY A 245 0.18 17.02 -5.68
C GLY A 245 -0.29 17.72 -6.95
N LEU A 246 -0.68 16.97 -7.97
CA LEU A 246 -1.23 17.50 -9.23
C LEU A 246 -2.62 16.92 -9.52
N SER A 247 -3.42 17.64 -10.29
CA SER A 247 -4.58 17.05 -10.97
C SER A 247 -4.13 16.22 -12.19
N ILE A 248 -5.00 15.30 -12.65
CA ILE A 248 -4.84 14.56 -13.93
C ILE A 248 -4.66 15.44 -15.19
N ASP A 249 -4.90 16.75 -15.08
CA ASP A 249 -4.70 17.76 -16.13
C ASP A 249 -3.38 18.56 -15.96
N GLY A 250 -2.48 18.11 -15.08
CA GLY A 250 -1.14 18.68 -14.90
C GLY A 250 -1.08 19.96 -14.06
N ARG A 251 -2.22 20.43 -13.54
CA ARG A 251 -2.26 21.59 -12.65
C ARG A 251 -1.71 21.20 -11.28
N LEU A 252 -0.71 21.95 -10.81
CA LEU A 252 -0.21 21.86 -9.45
C LEU A 252 -1.33 22.24 -8.46
N LEU A 253 -1.65 21.35 -7.53
CA LEU A 253 -2.63 21.55 -6.46
C LEU A 253 -1.94 22.04 -5.18
N TRP A 254 -0.79 21.43 -4.85
CA TRP A 254 0.02 21.78 -3.70
C TRP A 254 1.47 21.32 -3.91
N GLU A 255 2.40 22.01 -3.26
CA GLU A 255 3.82 21.70 -3.19
C GLU A 255 4.21 21.61 -1.72
N ARG A 256 5.01 20.59 -1.36
CA ARG A 256 5.45 20.36 0.01
C ARG A 256 6.93 20.04 0.06
N LYS A 257 7.71 20.89 0.74
CA LYS A 257 9.07 20.53 1.14
C LYS A 257 9.03 19.43 2.20
N LEU A 258 9.77 18.36 1.97
CA LEU A 258 9.93 17.27 2.93
C LEU A 258 10.97 17.65 4.00
N ALA A 259 10.71 17.24 5.24
CA ALA A 259 11.68 17.31 6.33
C ALA A 259 12.69 16.14 6.20
N GLY A 260 13.80 16.20 6.93
CA GLY A 260 14.81 15.13 6.95
C GLY A 260 15.72 15.09 5.71
N GLY A 261 16.33 13.92 5.46
CA GLY A 261 17.24 13.67 4.33
C GLY A 261 16.52 13.55 2.98
N MET A 262 17.18 12.96 1.99
CA MET A 262 16.50 12.56 0.75
C MET A 262 15.35 11.60 1.11
N PRO A 263 14.15 11.71 0.51
CA PRO A 263 13.20 10.60 0.55
C PRO A 263 13.89 9.36 -0.05
N GLY A 264 13.70 8.20 0.57
CA GLY A 264 14.06 6.94 -0.09
C GLY A 264 13.06 6.63 -1.20
N MET A 265 13.38 5.67 -2.07
CA MET A 265 12.48 5.21 -3.15
C MET A 265 11.21 4.48 -2.63
N ASN A 266 11.06 4.36 -1.31
CA ASN A 266 10.01 3.57 -0.69
C ASN A 266 8.95 4.48 -0.08
N PHE A 267 7.74 4.34 -0.61
CA PHE A 267 6.56 5.09 -0.18
C PHE A 267 5.40 4.14 -0.01
N LEU A 268 4.60 4.34 1.04
CA LEU A 268 3.41 3.51 1.29
C LEU A 268 2.15 4.34 1.08
N LEU A 269 1.45 4.09 -0.04
CA LEU A 269 0.09 4.58 -0.25
C LEU A 269 -0.88 3.67 0.52
N THR A 270 -1.50 4.18 1.57
CA THR A 270 -2.49 3.45 2.35
C THR A 270 -3.84 3.39 1.63
N PRO A 271 -4.71 2.40 1.92
CA PRO A 271 -6.00 2.23 1.24
C PRO A 271 -6.98 3.41 1.37
N ASP A 272 -6.76 4.32 2.31
CA ASP A 272 -7.53 5.54 2.58
C ASP A 272 -6.89 6.82 2.00
N ASN A 273 -6.07 6.70 0.96
CA ASN A 273 -5.40 7.79 0.24
C ASN A 273 -4.44 8.63 1.13
N ARG A 274 -3.84 8.05 2.17
CA ARG A 274 -2.73 8.71 2.88
C ARG A 274 -1.42 8.19 2.32
N PHE A 275 -0.46 9.09 2.17
CA PHE A 275 0.83 8.77 1.56
C PHE A 275 1.92 8.96 2.58
N ILE A 276 2.62 7.87 2.85
CA ILE A 276 3.73 7.80 3.78
C ILE A 276 5.00 8.14 3.00
N VAL A 277 5.73 9.15 3.48
CA VAL A 277 7.06 9.48 2.99
C VAL A 277 8.09 9.26 4.09
N GLU A 278 9.12 8.48 3.74
CA GLU A 278 10.27 8.18 4.57
C GLU A 278 11.51 8.92 4.05
N PRO A 279 11.79 10.13 4.56
CA PRO A 279 13.12 10.71 4.45
C PRO A 279 14.14 9.85 5.20
N PHE A 280 15.31 9.65 4.59
CA PHE A 280 16.48 9.14 5.30
C PHE A 280 16.75 10.00 6.55
N ASN A 281 17.09 9.34 7.66
CA ASN A 281 17.33 9.88 9.01
C ASN A 281 16.05 10.11 9.87
N SER A 282 15.53 9.01 10.42
CA SER A 282 14.73 8.98 11.67
C SER A 282 13.43 9.79 11.72
N THR A 283 12.86 10.19 10.57
CA THR A 283 11.57 10.90 10.51
C THR A 283 10.61 10.21 9.55
N PHE A 284 9.35 10.14 9.93
CA PHE A 284 8.25 9.54 9.16
C PHE A 284 7.07 10.49 9.19
N ASN A 285 6.55 10.83 8.02
CA ASN A 285 5.43 11.75 7.88
C ASN A 285 4.31 11.10 7.09
N VAL A 286 3.10 11.13 7.65
CA VAL A 286 1.86 10.74 6.97
C VAL A 286 1.27 11.99 6.33
N TYR A 287 1.11 12.01 5.01
CA TYR A 287 0.51 13.12 4.29
C TYR A 287 -0.89 12.77 3.78
N ASP A 288 -1.85 13.68 3.98
CA ASP A 288 -3.10 13.69 3.22
C ASP A 288 -2.76 14.05 1.76
N THR A 289 -3.02 13.12 0.83
CA THR A 289 -2.67 13.29 -0.59
C THR A 289 -3.43 14.41 -1.28
N ARG A 290 -4.61 14.79 -0.77
CA ARG A 290 -5.46 15.81 -1.40
C ARG A 290 -4.95 17.22 -1.13
N THR A 291 -4.28 17.44 -0.02
CA THR A 291 -3.91 18.77 0.49
C THR A 291 -2.42 18.93 0.79
N GLY A 292 -1.62 17.85 0.78
CA GLY A 292 -0.20 17.89 1.13
C GLY A 292 0.07 18.21 2.60
N LYS A 293 -0.96 18.12 3.45
CA LYS A 293 -0.86 18.36 4.90
C LYS A 293 -0.34 17.12 5.60
N VAL A 294 0.57 17.35 6.55
CA VAL A 294 1.01 16.32 7.49
C VAL A 294 -0.15 16.04 8.46
N GLU A 295 -0.59 14.78 8.54
CA GLU A 295 -1.53 14.29 9.57
C GLU A 295 -0.80 13.86 10.84
N THR A 296 0.34 13.18 10.67
CA THR A 296 1.19 12.67 11.74
C THR A 296 2.65 12.97 11.39
N ASP A 297 3.33 13.66 12.30
CA ASP A 297 4.79 13.79 12.31
C ASP A 297 5.30 12.91 13.45
N GLN A 298 6.11 11.90 13.13
CA GLN A 298 6.81 11.08 14.11
C GLN A 298 8.31 11.09 13.81
N THR A 299 9.07 11.55 14.79
CA THR A 299 10.53 11.52 14.81
C THR A 299 10.96 10.52 15.86
N THR A 300 11.65 9.45 15.47
CA THR A 300 12.31 8.56 16.45
C THR A 300 13.59 9.22 16.93
N ALA A 301 13.91 9.04 18.21
CA ALA A 301 15.13 9.56 18.83
C ALA A 301 16.38 8.71 18.47
N ASP A 302 16.22 7.54 17.85
CA ASP A 302 17.34 6.65 17.51
C ASP A 302 18.09 7.11 16.23
N PRO A 303 19.37 7.53 16.33
CA PRO A 303 20.18 7.90 15.17
C PRO A 303 20.63 6.70 14.32
N ALA A 304 20.41 5.46 14.77
CA ALA A 304 20.70 4.25 14.01
C ALA A 304 19.59 3.86 13.04
N VAL A 305 18.41 4.50 13.07
CA VAL A 305 17.26 4.19 12.20
C VAL A 305 17.55 4.53 10.74
N ARG A 306 17.15 3.61 9.85
CA ARG A 306 17.41 3.64 8.40
C ARG A 306 16.13 3.66 7.56
N SER A 307 15.06 3.07 8.05
CA SER A 307 13.70 3.18 7.49
C SER A 307 12.68 2.90 8.59
N VAL A 308 11.45 3.33 8.39
CA VAL A 308 10.33 3.13 9.31
C VAL A 308 9.28 2.26 8.57
N LEU A 309 8.17 1.93 9.19
CA LEU A 309 6.91 1.56 8.56
C LEU A 309 5.79 1.62 9.61
N GLN A 310 4.54 1.61 9.14
CA GLN A 310 3.41 1.40 10.02
C GLN A 310 3.51 0.01 10.66
N GLY A 311 3.46 -0.04 12.00
CA GLY A 311 3.52 -1.29 12.74
C GLY A 311 2.17 -1.99 12.81
N ASP A 312 1.77 -2.37 14.01
CA ASP A 312 0.60 -3.20 14.33
C ASP A 312 -0.80 -2.58 14.08
N GLY A 313 -0.89 -1.49 13.32
CA GLY A 313 -2.12 -0.74 13.08
C GLY A 313 -2.67 0.01 14.31
N ARG A 314 -2.00 -0.04 15.47
CA ARG A 314 -2.43 0.59 16.74
C ARG A 314 -1.65 1.86 17.09
N GLY A 315 -0.88 2.38 16.13
CA GLY A 315 -0.09 3.60 16.26
C GLY A 315 1.38 3.35 16.63
N SER A 316 1.77 2.11 16.94
CA SER A 316 3.17 1.75 16.99
C SER A 316 3.79 1.80 15.59
N VAL A 317 5.05 2.24 15.54
CA VAL A 317 5.88 2.17 14.33
C VAL A 317 6.85 1.01 14.46
N TYR A 318 7.17 0.38 13.33
CA TYR A 318 8.30 -0.54 13.21
C TYR A 318 9.43 0.16 12.47
N MET A 319 10.66 -0.22 12.78
CA MET A 319 11.84 0.45 12.25
C MET A 319 12.90 -0.56 11.89
N ARG A 320 13.65 -0.23 10.85
CA ARG A 320 14.94 -0.81 10.54
C ARG A 320 16.01 0.06 11.19
N THR A 321 16.87 -0.53 12.00
CA THR A 321 18.10 0.12 12.49
C THR A 321 19.30 -0.38 11.70
N LEU A 322 20.48 0.21 11.92
CA LEU A 322 21.73 -0.26 11.31
C LEU A 322 21.98 -1.76 11.59
N ASN A 323 21.61 -2.22 12.79
CA ASN A 323 22.01 -3.53 13.32
C ASN A 323 20.86 -4.53 13.51
N GLY A 324 19.65 -4.19 13.08
CA GLY A 324 18.45 -4.96 13.42
C GLY A 324 17.14 -4.24 13.11
N VAL A 325 16.12 -4.56 13.89
CA VAL A 325 14.78 -3.96 13.81
C VAL A 325 14.25 -3.64 15.21
N SER A 326 13.34 -2.69 15.31
CA SER A 326 12.73 -2.27 16.59
C SER A 326 11.29 -1.80 16.39
N SER A 327 10.57 -1.67 17.49
CA SER A 327 9.27 -1.00 17.54
C SER A 327 9.26 0.11 18.58
N GLU A 328 8.65 1.24 18.25
CA GLU A 328 8.31 2.32 19.17
C GLU A 328 6.78 2.49 19.26
N ALA A 329 6.31 2.87 20.44
CA ALA A 329 4.95 3.31 20.69
C ALA A 329 4.74 4.77 20.22
N PRO A 330 3.49 5.26 20.10
CA PRO A 330 3.20 6.61 19.61
C PRO A 330 3.87 7.77 20.36
N ASN A 331 4.33 7.54 21.59
CA ASN A 331 5.01 8.49 22.47
C ASN A 331 6.56 8.43 22.37
N GLY A 332 7.11 7.56 21.52
CA GLY A 332 8.56 7.36 21.36
C GLY A 332 9.18 6.33 22.32
N ASP A 333 8.39 5.68 23.17
CA ASP A 333 8.90 4.59 24.01
C ASP A 333 9.21 3.35 23.15
N VAL A 334 10.42 2.79 23.28
CA VAL A 334 10.80 1.55 22.59
C VAL A 334 10.03 0.37 23.20
N ASN A 335 9.13 -0.24 22.43
CA ASN A 335 8.41 -1.45 22.80
C ASN A 335 9.36 -2.65 22.88
N TRP A 336 10.24 -2.79 21.89
CA TRP A 336 11.22 -3.87 21.77
C TRP A 336 12.27 -3.56 20.70
N SER A 337 13.43 -4.21 20.81
CA SER A 337 14.52 -4.18 19.82
C SER A 337 15.07 -5.59 19.60
N TYR A 338 15.28 -5.96 18.34
CA TYR A 338 15.77 -7.25 17.90
C TYR A 338 17.02 -7.10 17.04
N ARG A 339 18.08 -7.86 17.34
CA ARG A 339 19.36 -7.78 16.61
C ARG A 339 19.36 -8.72 15.40
N ALA A 340 19.75 -8.21 14.23
CA ALA A 340 19.99 -9.05 13.05
C ALA A 340 21.11 -10.07 13.30
N ARG A 341 21.07 -11.23 12.64
CA ARG A 341 22.03 -12.32 12.84
C ARG A 341 23.41 -11.96 12.30
N SER A 342 23.49 -11.43 11.09
CA SER A 342 24.73 -10.86 10.55
C SER A 342 25.18 -9.60 11.30
N GLY A 343 24.25 -8.98 12.04
CA GLY A 343 24.40 -7.65 12.61
C GLY A 343 24.06 -6.52 11.65
N ARG A 344 23.42 -6.78 10.50
CA ARG A 344 22.92 -5.76 9.57
C ARG A 344 21.64 -6.17 8.85
N VAL A 345 20.68 -5.24 8.78
CA VAL A 345 19.46 -5.37 7.95
C VAL A 345 19.65 -4.51 6.71
N ILE A 346 19.45 -5.08 5.53
CA ILE A 346 19.78 -4.43 4.24
C ILE A 346 18.59 -3.80 3.54
N GLN A 347 17.40 -4.37 3.68
CA GLN A 347 16.16 -3.90 3.03
C GLN A 347 15.12 -3.39 4.02
N GLN A 348 14.11 -2.65 3.54
CA GLN A 348 12.99 -2.25 4.38
C GLN A 348 12.17 -3.48 4.79
N PRO A 349 11.86 -3.65 6.09
CA PRO A 349 10.98 -4.71 6.56
C PRO A 349 9.53 -4.47 6.16
N VAL A 350 8.71 -5.54 6.17
CA VAL A 350 7.27 -5.50 5.91
C VAL A 350 6.47 -6.03 7.11
N SER A 351 5.19 -5.66 7.20
CA SER A 351 4.29 -6.11 8.29
C SER A 351 2.93 -6.59 7.79
N ASP A 352 2.34 -7.55 8.49
CA ASP A 352 0.99 -8.06 8.22
C ASP A 352 -0.09 -7.40 9.12
N SER A 353 -1.36 -7.73 8.90
CA SER A 353 -2.46 -7.13 9.68
C SER A 353 -2.55 -7.59 11.14
N TYR A 354 -1.78 -8.61 11.54
CA TYR A 354 -1.67 -9.09 12.91
C TYR A 354 -0.56 -8.37 13.69
N GLY A 355 0.26 -7.57 13.00
CA GLY A 355 1.44 -6.90 13.54
C GLY A 355 2.69 -7.78 13.55
N ASN A 356 2.73 -8.86 12.77
CA ASN A 356 3.99 -9.57 12.56
C ASN A 356 4.90 -8.74 11.64
N MET A 357 6.21 -8.82 11.86
CA MET A 357 7.22 -8.09 11.11
C MET A 357 8.19 -9.06 10.44
N TYR A 358 8.54 -8.80 9.18
CA TYR A 358 9.41 -9.65 8.37
C TYR A 358 10.55 -8.82 7.80
N TYR A 359 11.79 -9.29 7.94
CA TYR A 359 12.97 -8.56 7.46
C TYR A 359 13.98 -9.48 6.78
N LEU A 360 14.74 -8.92 5.82
CA LEU A 360 15.84 -9.57 5.12
C LEU A 360 17.18 -9.12 5.74
N ASP A 361 17.92 -10.09 6.26
CA ASP A 361 19.23 -9.96 6.89
C ASP A 361 20.34 -9.89 5.83
N GLU A 362 21.50 -9.29 6.12
CA GLU A 362 22.61 -9.18 5.15
C GLU A 362 23.18 -10.55 4.72
N ASP A 363 23.04 -11.58 5.56
CA ASP A 363 23.42 -12.95 5.21
C ASP A 363 22.40 -13.67 4.29
N GLY A 364 21.44 -12.93 3.72
CA GLY A 364 20.43 -13.40 2.78
C GLY A 364 19.22 -14.07 3.42
N SER A 365 19.22 -14.26 4.74
CA SER A 365 18.12 -14.91 5.44
C SER A 365 16.91 -14.01 5.70
N VAL A 366 15.71 -14.59 5.76
CA VAL A 366 14.48 -13.88 6.10
C VAL A 366 14.04 -14.28 7.50
N THR A 367 13.78 -13.28 8.36
CA THR A 367 13.36 -13.50 9.75
C THR A 367 11.96 -12.93 9.97
N GLY A 368 11.07 -13.71 10.57
CA GLY A 368 9.74 -13.30 11.02
C GLY A 368 9.70 -13.11 12.53
N LEU A 369 9.26 -11.95 12.98
CA LEU A 369 9.00 -11.59 14.38
C LEU A 369 7.49 -11.40 14.61
N ASP A 370 7.03 -11.63 15.84
CA ASP A 370 5.69 -11.21 16.25
C ASP A 370 5.65 -9.73 16.65
N ARG A 371 4.45 -9.22 16.93
CA ARG A 371 4.23 -7.82 17.33
C ARG A 371 4.95 -7.39 18.62
N HIS A 372 5.50 -8.34 19.38
CA HIS A 372 6.26 -8.15 20.61
C HIS A 372 7.77 -8.34 20.41
N GLY A 373 8.23 -8.47 19.16
CA GLY A 373 9.63 -8.64 18.81
C GLY A 373 10.17 -10.05 19.04
N LYS A 374 9.30 -11.03 19.32
CA LYS A 374 9.71 -12.41 19.54
C LYS A 374 9.93 -13.13 18.20
N LEU A 375 11.03 -13.87 18.10
CA LEU A 375 11.32 -14.70 16.94
C LEU A 375 10.23 -15.76 16.72
N ARG A 376 9.61 -15.73 15.53
CA ARG A 376 8.64 -16.74 15.05
C ARG A 376 9.32 -17.80 14.21
N PHE A 377 10.10 -17.35 13.22
CA PHE A 377 10.90 -18.20 12.34
C PHE A 377 12.06 -17.45 11.68
N THR A 378 12.99 -18.23 11.15
CA THR A 378 14.10 -17.83 10.27
C THR A 378 14.14 -18.77 9.08
N LEU A 379 14.18 -18.22 7.86
CA LEU A 379 14.45 -18.94 6.61
C LEU A 379 15.90 -18.70 6.16
N THR A 380 16.68 -19.75 5.94
CA THR A 380 18.03 -19.71 5.36
C THR A 380 18.12 -20.54 4.08
N GLY A 381 19.18 -20.36 3.28
CA GLY A 381 19.41 -21.07 2.02
C GLY A 381 19.12 -20.26 0.74
N LEU A 382 18.54 -19.07 0.90
CA LEU A 382 18.38 -18.05 -0.14
C LEU A 382 19.73 -17.65 -0.75
N ASP A 383 19.73 -17.32 -2.05
CA ASP A 383 20.92 -16.82 -2.74
C ASP A 383 21.19 -15.39 -2.27
N GLY A 384 22.46 -15.05 -1.96
CA GLY A 384 22.81 -13.74 -1.41
C GLY A 384 22.45 -12.55 -2.30
N MET A 385 22.12 -12.76 -3.58
CA MET A 385 21.59 -11.70 -4.46
C MET A 385 20.09 -11.40 -4.27
N ALA A 386 19.34 -12.22 -3.51
CA ALA A 386 18.01 -11.87 -3.00
C ALA A 386 18.01 -10.55 -2.19
N ALA A 387 19.18 -10.15 -1.69
CA ALA A 387 19.49 -8.87 -1.06
C ALA A 387 18.96 -7.61 -1.77
N ALA A 388 18.69 -7.66 -3.08
CA ALA A 388 18.20 -6.53 -3.86
C ALA A 388 16.66 -6.44 -3.98
N ALA A 389 15.92 -7.52 -3.69
CA ALA A 389 14.48 -7.59 -3.94
C ALA A 389 13.65 -7.29 -2.66
N PRO A 390 12.52 -6.56 -2.77
CA PRO A 390 11.68 -6.24 -1.62
C PRO A 390 10.88 -7.45 -1.16
N LEU A 391 10.73 -7.63 0.16
CA LEU A 391 9.73 -8.57 0.68
C LEU A 391 8.32 -8.04 0.37
N TYR A 392 7.35 -8.94 0.21
CA TYR A 392 5.92 -8.58 0.19
C TYR A 392 5.15 -9.48 1.15
N VAL A 393 4.22 -8.91 1.91
CA VAL A 393 3.28 -9.69 2.74
C VAL A 393 1.87 -9.16 2.52
N ASN A 394 0.90 -10.07 2.38
CA ASN A 394 -0.51 -9.67 2.33
C ASN A 394 -1.12 -9.56 3.74
N PRO A 395 -2.31 -8.96 3.91
CA PRO A 395 -2.94 -8.81 5.23
C PRO A 395 -3.14 -10.12 6.00
N ALA A 396 -3.24 -11.26 5.30
CA ALA A 396 -3.39 -12.59 5.92
C ALA A 396 -2.07 -13.20 6.41
N GLY A 397 -0.93 -12.52 6.24
CA GLY A 397 0.39 -12.99 6.65
C GLY A 397 1.09 -13.90 5.64
N GLU A 398 0.56 -14.02 4.41
CA GLU A 398 1.23 -14.75 3.33
C GLU A 398 2.40 -13.90 2.80
N LEU A 399 3.62 -14.42 2.97
CA LEU A 399 4.87 -13.73 2.69
C LEU A 399 5.45 -14.25 1.37
N LEU A 400 5.67 -13.35 0.42
CA LEU A 400 6.42 -13.59 -0.81
C LEU A 400 7.86 -13.13 -0.60
N ILE A 401 8.78 -14.06 -0.84
CA ILE A 401 10.22 -13.89 -0.75
C ILE A 401 10.77 -14.08 -2.17
N PHE A 402 11.56 -13.12 -2.63
CA PHE A 402 12.15 -13.17 -3.96
C PHE A 402 13.58 -13.71 -3.86
N ASP A 403 13.84 -14.80 -4.58
CA ASP A 403 15.16 -15.37 -4.79
C ASP A 403 15.54 -15.20 -6.28
N ARG A 404 16.83 -15.33 -6.58
CA ARG A 404 17.37 -15.42 -7.95
C ARG A 404 16.64 -16.44 -8.84
N ARG A 405 16.10 -17.52 -8.27
CA ARG A 405 15.37 -18.59 -8.98
C ARG A 405 13.87 -18.33 -9.13
N GLY A 406 13.33 -17.32 -8.44
CA GLY A 406 11.92 -16.94 -8.50
C GLY A 406 11.30 -16.60 -7.16
N ILE A 407 10.02 -16.92 -6.97
CA ILE A 407 9.22 -16.42 -5.83
C ILE A 407 8.88 -17.57 -4.90
N ILE A 408 9.34 -17.50 -3.66
CA ILE A 408 9.05 -18.43 -2.57
C ILE A 408 7.90 -17.86 -1.75
N GLN A 409 6.77 -18.58 -1.66
CA GLN A 409 5.64 -18.19 -0.82
C GLN A 409 5.63 -18.98 0.48
N LEU A 410 5.80 -18.28 1.59
CA LEU A 410 5.50 -18.79 2.93
C LEU A 410 4.09 -18.38 3.36
N SER A 411 3.39 -19.22 4.10
CA SER A 411 2.06 -18.91 4.64
C SER A 411 1.89 -19.45 6.06
N PRO A 412 1.15 -18.75 6.95
CA PRO A 412 0.74 -19.34 8.22
C PRO A 412 -0.17 -20.54 7.94
N THR A 413 0.14 -21.70 8.52
CA THR A 413 -0.78 -22.86 8.48
C THR A 413 -2.14 -22.46 9.06
N SER A 414 -3.21 -23.14 8.67
CA SER A 414 -4.58 -22.84 9.14
C SER A 414 -4.70 -22.78 10.68
N ALA A 415 -3.89 -23.55 11.41
CA ALA A 415 -3.85 -23.53 12.87
C ALA A 415 -3.18 -22.26 13.44
N GLU A 416 -2.09 -21.80 12.82
CA GLU A 416 -1.42 -20.56 13.20
C GLU A 416 -2.26 -19.34 12.79
N LEU A 417 -2.88 -19.37 11.61
CA LEU A 417 -3.82 -18.32 11.17
C LEU A 417 -5.00 -18.16 12.14
N ALA A 418 -5.60 -19.27 12.59
CA ALA A 418 -6.68 -19.25 13.58
C ALA A 418 -6.21 -18.69 14.94
N ARG A 419 -4.98 -19.01 15.37
CA ARG A 419 -4.36 -18.42 16.57
C ARG A 419 -4.15 -16.91 16.42
N LEU A 420 -3.55 -16.46 15.33
CA LEU A 420 -3.33 -15.03 15.05
C LEU A 420 -4.64 -14.24 15.05
N GLN A 421 -5.72 -14.82 14.49
CA GLN A 421 -7.07 -14.24 14.51
C GLN A 421 -7.67 -14.20 15.93
N GLN A 422 -7.45 -15.22 16.75
CA GLN A 422 -7.86 -15.22 18.16
C GLN A 422 -7.07 -14.17 18.96
N ASP A 423 -5.75 -14.15 18.86
CA ASP A 423 -4.88 -13.20 19.55
C ASP A 423 -5.22 -11.74 19.15
N ALA A 424 -5.55 -11.49 17.87
CA ALA A 424 -5.99 -10.17 17.40
C ALA A 424 -7.38 -9.75 17.94
N SER A 425 -8.28 -10.71 18.20
CA SER A 425 -9.66 -10.45 18.63
C SER A 425 -9.85 -10.33 20.15
N GLN A 426 -8.92 -10.85 20.96
CA GLN A 426 -8.98 -10.81 22.42
C GLN A 426 -8.35 -9.56 23.05
N GLN A 427 -7.83 -8.63 22.25
CA GLN A 427 -7.04 -7.50 22.74
C GLN A 427 -7.84 -6.21 22.80
N ASP A 428 -7.72 -5.49 23.92
CA ASP A 428 -8.30 -4.18 24.11
C ASP A 428 -7.90 -3.19 23.00
N PRO A 429 -8.77 -2.23 22.64
CA PRO A 429 -8.41 -1.17 21.70
C PRO A 429 -7.21 -0.35 22.20
N PRO A 430 -6.40 0.23 21.29
CA PRO A 430 -5.26 1.06 21.70
C PRO A 430 -5.66 2.12 22.70
N LYS A 431 -4.95 2.15 23.82
CA LYS A 431 -5.11 3.19 24.84
C LYS A 431 -4.66 4.51 24.23
N ALA A 432 -5.60 5.44 24.06
CA ALA A 432 -5.30 6.74 23.46
C ALA A 432 -4.14 7.44 24.22
N PRO A 433 -3.21 8.11 23.51
CA PRO A 433 -2.11 8.82 24.14
C PRO A 433 -2.64 9.87 25.12
N ALA A 434 -1.96 10.05 26.24
CA ALA A 434 -2.37 11.00 27.27
C ALA A 434 -2.39 12.43 26.68
N ALA A 435 -3.58 13.01 26.57
CA ALA A 435 -3.75 14.30 25.91
C ALA A 435 -3.13 15.44 26.72
N SER A 436 -2.05 16.03 26.21
CA SER A 436 -1.77 17.45 26.44
C SER A 436 -2.88 18.27 25.76
N GLY A 437 -3.43 19.26 26.48
CA GLY A 437 -4.76 19.80 26.17
C GLY A 437 -4.88 20.51 24.82
N GLY A 438 -5.87 20.10 24.01
CA GLY A 438 -6.11 20.70 22.68
C GLY A 438 -7.26 20.08 21.87
N THR A 439 -8.38 19.72 22.53
CA THR A 439 -9.69 19.33 21.94
C THR A 439 -9.76 18.67 20.55
N GLY A 440 -10.03 17.35 20.53
CA GLY A 440 -10.88 16.71 19.51
C GLY A 440 -10.15 16.08 18.30
N GLY A 441 -9.60 14.88 18.48
CA GLY A 441 -8.85 14.17 17.42
C GLY A 441 -9.64 13.12 16.61
N GLN A 442 -8.95 12.64 15.55
CA GLN A 442 -8.98 11.29 14.93
C GLN A 442 -10.29 10.83 14.21
N SER A 443 -10.28 10.39 12.94
CA SER A 443 -9.55 9.23 12.32
C SER A 443 -10.00 7.87 12.93
N SER A 444 -10.28 6.76 12.22
CA SER A 444 -10.28 6.38 10.78
C SER A 444 -11.20 5.13 10.53
N ALA A 445 -10.97 4.37 9.45
CA ALA A 445 -11.66 3.14 8.99
C ALA A 445 -11.59 1.88 9.93
N GLY A 446 -12.19 0.73 9.54
CA GLY A 446 -12.05 -0.63 10.17
C GLY A 446 -11.27 -1.65 9.29
N SER A 447 -10.98 -2.95 9.60
CA SER A 447 -11.67 -4.17 10.17
C SER A 447 -12.36 -5.13 9.14
N SER A 448 -12.48 -6.46 9.39
CA SER A 448 -13.21 -7.53 8.61
C SER A 448 -13.58 -8.78 9.49
N CYS A 449 -14.68 -9.55 9.25
CA CYS A 449 -15.48 -10.19 10.36
C CYS A 449 -15.48 -11.72 10.50
N THR A 450 -15.63 -12.20 11.74
CA THR A 450 -16.92 -12.67 12.38
C THR A 450 -16.74 -12.81 13.92
N ALA A 451 -17.82 -12.86 14.71
CA ALA A 451 -17.83 -12.94 16.19
C ALA A 451 -17.71 -14.40 16.73
N ALA A 452 -17.65 -14.73 18.03
CA ALA A 452 -17.92 -14.00 19.29
C ALA A 452 -17.07 -14.58 20.46
N SER A 453 -17.02 -13.93 21.64
CA SER A 453 -17.81 -14.38 22.81
C SER A 453 -17.87 -13.33 23.95
N ALA A 454 -18.87 -13.48 24.81
CA ALA A 454 -19.40 -12.54 25.81
C ALA A 454 -18.44 -11.88 26.84
N ALA A 455 -18.40 -10.54 26.83
CA ALA A 455 -18.48 -9.69 28.03
C ALA A 455 -18.95 -8.26 27.70
N SER A 456 -20.04 -7.81 28.33
CA SER A 456 -20.72 -6.51 28.15
C SER A 456 -21.19 -6.15 26.71
N GLN A 457 -22.51 -6.09 26.51
CA GLN A 457 -23.11 -5.69 25.24
C GLN A 457 -22.97 -4.18 25.01
N PRO A 458 -22.48 -3.69 23.86
CA PRO A 458 -22.65 -2.28 23.50
C PRO A 458 -24.15 -1.98 23.30
N ALA A 459 -24.59 -0.79 23.71
CA ALA A 459 -26.02 -0.45 23.80
C ALA A 459 -26.73 -0.19 22.45
N GLY A 460 -26.18 -0.65 21.32
CA GLY A 460 -26.67 -0.35 19.98
C GLY A 460 -26.37 -1.45 18.96
N ILE A 461 -26.96 -1.33 17.77
CA ILE A 461 -26.73 -2.25 16.66
C ILE A 461 -25.55 -1.75 15.82
N ARG A 462 -24.56 -2.62 15.58
CA ARG A 462 -23.37 -2.31 14.76
C ARG A 462 -23.53 -2.81 13.34
N ILE A 463 -22.94 -2.09 12.39
CA ILE A 463 -22.91 -2.43 10.96
C ILE A 463 -21.45 -2.45 10.50
N LEU A 464 -21.05 -3.49 9.79
CA LEU A 464 -19.66 -3.69 9.37
C LEU A 464 -19.62 -4.01 7.85
N ILE A 465 -18.83 -3.30 7.02
CA ILE A 465 -18.72 -3.51 5.55
C ILE A 465 -17.33 -3.99 5.16
N ASP A 466 -17.22 -5.16 4.53
CA ASP A 466 -15.99 -5.96 4.52
C ASP A 466 -15.42 -6.04 5.94
N CYS A 467 -16.36 -6.08 6.90
CA CYS A 467 -16.37 -5.68 8.31
C CYS A 467 -15.70 -4.39 8.83
N ARG A 468 -15.39 -3.42 7.99
CA ARG A 468 -15.09 -2.06 8.47
C ARG A 468 -16.28 -1.51 9.26
N GLU A 469 -16.11 -1.18 10.55
CA GLU A 469 -17.25 -0.65 11.32
C GLU A 469 -17.73 0.67 10.71
N VAL A 470 -19.00 0.69 10.33
CA VAL A 470 -19.64 1.79 9.64
C VAL A 470 -20.11 2.80 10.67
N ARG A 471 -19.49 3.98 10.67
CA ARG A 471 -19.94 5.11 11.47
C ARG A 471 -21.28 5.63 10.94
N LEU A 472 -22.37 5.25 11.60
CA LEU A 472 -23.71 5.73 11.26
C LEU A 472 -23.94 7.16 11.79
N GLU A 473 -24.65 7.99 11.02
CA GLU A 473 -25.07 9.34 11.44
C GLU A 473 -26.18 9.32 12.52
N LYS A 474 -26.93 8.21 12.57
CA LYS A 474 -27.94 7.88 13.58
C LYS A 474 -27.92 6.36 13.83
N PRO A 475 -28.28 5.86 15.03
CA PRO A 475 -28.30 4.42 15.31
C PRO A 475 -29.19 3.64 14.33
N ALA A 476 -28.78 2.42 13.97
CA ALA A 476 -29.63 1.51 13.21
C ALA A 476 -30.83 1.04 14.06
N ILE A 477 -31.99 0.88 13.43
CA ILE A 477 -33.27 0.57 14.09
C ILE A 477 -33.75 -0.80 13.62
N GLN A 478 -34.05 -1.71 14.55
CA GLN A 478 -34.68 -2.98 14.20
C GLN A 478 -36.21 -2.83 14.27
N GLN A 479 -36.90 -3.12 13.18
CA GLN A 479 -38.36 -2.99 13.07
C GLN A 479 -38.92 -4.14 12.23
N HIS A 480 -39.96 -4.82 12.74
CA HIS A 480 -40.61 -5.98 12.07
C HIS A 480 -39.60 -7.01 11.50
N GLY A 481 -38.57 -7.36 12.29
CA GLY A 481 -37.53 -8.32 11.90
C GLY A 481 -36.50 -7.80 10.88
N SER A 482 -36.67 -6.59 10.33
CA SER A 482 -35.73 -5.95 9.41
C SER A 482 -34.85 -4.93 10.13
N LEU A 483 -33.62 -4.75 9.65
CA LEU A 483 -32.71 -3.71 10.13
C LEU A 483 -32.75 -2.50 9.19
N LEU A 484 -33.18 -1.36 9.73
CA LEU A 484 -33.24 -0.07 9.05
C LEU A 484 -31.99 0.74 9.40
N VAL A 485 -31.29 1.26 8.38
CA VAL A 485 -30.06 2.06 8.53
C VAL A 485 -30.22 3.42 7.85
N PRO A 486 -29.53 4.48 8.32
CA PRO A 486 -29.52 5.78 7.63
C PRO A 486 -28.99 5.65 6.20
N MET A 487 -29.80 6.11 5.24
CA MET A 487 -29.54 6.01 3.80
C MET A 487 -28.18 6.60 3.41
N ARG A 488 -27.83 7.77 3.93
CA ARG A 488 -26.57 8.45 3.58
C ARG A 488 -25.35 7.69 4.09
N SER A 489 -25.38 7.24 5.34
CA SER A 489 -24.28 6.46 5.92
C SER A 489 -24.03 5.19 5.12
N ILE A 490 -25.08 4.41 4.81
CA ILE A 490 -24.88 3.10 4.19
C ILE A 490 -24.48 3.19 2.71
N PHE A 491 -25.13 4.02 1.89
CA PHE A 491 -24.74 4.17 0.48
C PHE A 491 -23.36 4.82 0.34
N GLY A 492 -23.04 5.80 1.20
CA GLY A 492 -21.72 6.42 1.27
C GLY A 492 -20.61 5.41 1.62
N SER A 493 -20.82 4.57 2.63
CA SER A 493 -19.82 3.56 3.03
C SER A 493 -19.72 2.37 2.08
N LEU A 494 -20.74 2.10 1.25
CA LEU A 494 -20.66 1.14 0.14
C LEU A 494 -20.08 1.75 -1.15
N GLY A 495 -19.73 3.05 -1.16
CA GLY A 495 -19.18 3.73 -2.33
C GLY A 495 -20.17 3.93 -3.49
N VAL A 496 -21.49 3.81 -3.22
CA VAL A 496 -22.54 3.88 -4.25
C VAL A 496 -23.20 5.26 -4.25
N PRO A 497 -23.16 6.00 -5.38
CA PRO A 497 -23.89 7.26 -5.51
C PRO A 497 -25.40 7.05 -5.31
N VAL A 498 -26.01 7.91 -4.47
CA VAL A 498 -27.45 7.91 -4.21
C VAL A 498 -28.03 9.31 -4.44
N ASP A 499 -29.01 9.38 -5.33
CA ASP A 499 -29.86 10.55 -5.53
C ASP A 499 -31.10 10.48 -4.62
N TRP A 500 -31.52 11.64 -4.13
CA TRP A 500 -32.67 11.80 -3.23
C TRP A 500 -33.54 12.96 -3.69
N ASP A 501 -34.64 12.63 -4.37
CA ASP A 501 -35.67 13.60 -4.68
C ASP A 501 -36.59 13.79 -3.48
N ALA A 502 -36.39 14.90 -2.77
CA ALA A 502 -37.21 15.30 -1.63
C ALA A 502 -38.69 15.58 -1.99
N LYS A 503 -39.01 15.95 -3.24
CA LYS A 503 -40.39 16.22 -3.69
C LYS A 503 -41.18 14.93 -3.86
N SER A 504 -40.64 13.98 -4.62
CA SER A 504 -41.29 12.67 -4.78
C SER A 504 -41.01 11.70 -3.63
N ARG A 505 -40.05 12.00 -2.75
CA ARG A 505 -39.54 11.12 -1.68
C ARG A 505 -38.92 9.82 -2.22
N ARG A 506 -38.26 9.92 -3.37
CA ARG A 506 -37.65 8.82 -4.12
C ARG A 506 -36.14 8.74 -3.88
N ILE A 507 -35.66 7.52 -3.69
CA ILE A 507 -34.25 7.16 -3.54
C ILE A 507 -33.85 6.45 -4.83
N THR A 508 -32.82 6.94 -5.52
CA THR A 508 -32.27 6.30 -6.73
C THR A 508 -30.79 6.02 -6.53
N ALA A 509 -30.38 4.77 -6.63
CA ALA A 509 -28.96 4.37 -6.58
C ALA A 509 -28.58 3.64 -7.87
N VAL A 510 -27.36 3.84 -8.35
CA VAL A 510 -26.86 3.21 -9.58
C VAL A 510 -25.49 2.59 -9.30
N LYS A 511 -25.34 1.31 -9.62
CA LYS A 511 -24.07 0.56 -9.53
C LYS A 511 -24.02 -0.45 -10.67
N ASP A 512 -22.87 -0.57 -11.34
CA ASP A 512 -22.61 -1.57 -12.39
C ASP A 512 -23.71 -1.64 -13.49
N GLY A 513 -24.26 -0.48 -13.88
CA GLY A 513 -25.35 -0.36 -14.85
C GLY A 513 -26.75 -0.73 -14.33
N SER A 514 -26.88 -1.21 -13.09
CA SER A 514 -28.15 -1.54 -12.45
C SER A 514 -28.68 -0.38 -11.62
N THR A 515 -29.91 0.06 -11.92
CA THR A 515 -30.63 1.10 -11.16
C THR A 515 -31.52 0.49 -10.10
N ILE A 516 -31.36 0.92 -8.84
CA ILE A 516 -32.22 0.58 -7.71
C ILE A 516 -33.07 1.83 -7.39
N ILE A 517 -34.39 1.67 -7.36
CA ILE A 517 -35.33 2.73 -7.00
C ILE A 517 -36.11 2.30 -5.77
N LEU A 518 -36.08 3.09 -4.71
CA LEU A 518 -36.95 2.94 -3.54
C LEU A 518 -37.79 4.20 -3.34
N GLN A 519 -38.93 4.04 -2.69
CA GLN A 519 -39.90 5.11 -2.46
C GLN A 519 -40.27 5.11 -0.98
N VAL A 520 -40.09 6.24 -0.27
CA VAL A 520 -40.37 6.29 1.18
C VAL A 520 -41.86 6.06 1.43
N GLY A 521 -42.16 5.10 2.30
CA GLY A 521 -43.51 4.61 2.59
C GLY A 521 -43.99 3.44 1.70
N SER A 522 -43.27 3.10 0.63
CA SER A 522 -43.62 1.99 -0.28
C SER A 522 -42.90 0.69 0.10
N THR A 523 -43.65 -0.41 0.19
CA THR A 523 -43.10 -1.78 0.25
C THR A 523 -42.77 -2.35 -1.13
N THR A 524 -42.84 -1.55 -2.19
CA THR A 524 -42.40 -1.91 -3.54
C THR A 524 -41.21 -1.03 -3.93
N ALA A 525 -40.10 -1.67 -4.27
CA ALA A 525 -38.91 -1.09 -4.89
C ALA A 525 -38.78 -1.58 -6.34
N GLN A 526 -37.82 -1.05 -7.10
CA GLN A 526 -37.44 -1.56 -8.40
C GLN A 526 -35.92 -1.80 -8.48
N ILE A 527 -35.52 -2.87 -9.18
CA ILE A 527 -34.12 -3.17 -9.52
C ILE A 527 -34.07 -3.47 -11.02
N GLY A 528 -33.29 -2.69 -11.79
CA GLY A 528 -33.19 -2.85 -13.25
C GLY A 528 -34.55 -2.80 -13.97
N GLY A 529 -35.48 -1.97 -13.46
CA GLY A 529 -36.85 -1.85 -13.97
C GLY A 529 -37.83 -2.95 -13.53
N ARG A 530 -37.39 -3.98 -12.79
CA ARG A 530 -38.27 -5.03 -12.23
C ARG A 530 -38.70 -4.67 -10.81
N SER A 531 -40.00 -4.79 -10.52
CA SER A 531 -40.54 -4.54 -9.18
C SER A 531 -40.20 -5.67 -8.19
N VAL A 532 -39.78 -5.29 -6.98
CA VAL A 532 -39.41 -6.21 -5.88
C VAL A 532 -40.09 -5.76 -4.58
N HIS A 533 -40.55 -6.70 -3.77
CA HIS A 533 -41.23 -6.43 -2.51
C HIS A 533 -40.25 -6.29 -1.33
N LEU A 534 -40.56 -5.38 -0.41
CA LEU A 534 -39.79 -5.09 0.80
C LEU A 534 -40.59 -5.49 2.06
N THR A 535 -39.96 -6.22 2.97
CA THR A 535 -40.53 -6.57 4.29
C THR A 535 -40.90 -5.32 5.12
N VAL A 536 -40.14 -4.24 4.97
CA VAL A 536 -40.39 -2.94 5.61
C VAL A 536 -40.07 -1.85 4.58
N PRO A 537 -40.92 -0.82 4.41
CA PRO A 537 -40.64 0.27 3.47
C PRO A 537 -39.46 1.13 3.96
N PRO A 538 -38.79 1.91 3.07
CA PRO A 538 -37.95 3.02 3.52
C PRO A 538 -38.82 4.01 4.30
N GLN A 539 -38.27 4.62 5.35
CA GLN A 539 -39.01 5.50 6.26
C GLN A 539 -38.22 6.78 6.52
N SER A 540 -38.90 7.87 6.87
CA SER A 540 -38.24 9.07 7.39
C SER A 540 -38.58 9.21 8.87
N ILE A 541 -37.56 9.14 9.72
CA ILE A 541 -37.68 9.16 11.18
C ILE A 541 -36.80 10.30 11.69
N GLN A 542 -37.41 11.28 12.37
CA GLN A 542 -36.73 12.47 12.91
C GLN A 542 -35.84 13.22 11.89
N GLY A 543 -36.29 13.29 10.62
CA GLY A 543 -35.57 13.97 9.54
C GLY A 543 -34.50 13.13 8.82
N THR A 544 -34.17 11.93 9.33
CA THR A 544 -33.26 11.00 8.65
C THR A 544 -34.07 9.98 7.83
N THR A 545 -33.69 9.77 6.57
CA THR A 545 -34.26 8.69 5.73
C THR A 545 -33.53 7.39 6.03
N TYR A 546 -34.27 6.36 6.43
CA TYR A 546 -33.80 5.00 6.69
C TYR A 546 -34.22 4.05 5.57
N VAL A 547 -33.35 3.09 5.26
CA VAL A 547 -33.56 2.05 4.24
C VAL A 547 -33.32 0.65 4.83
N PRO A 548 -33.98 -0.41 4.31
CA PRO A 548 -33.76 -1.78 4.77
C PRO A 548 -32.38 -2.28 4.34
N LEU A 549 -31.50 -2.52 5.30
CA LEU A 549 -30.08 -2.81 5.07
C LEU A 549 -29.87 -4.01 4.14
N ARG A 550 -30.48 -5.15 4.47
CA ARG A 550 -30.30 -6.38 3.70
C ARG A 550 -30.72 -6.18 2.24
N PHE A 551 -31.87 -5.56 2.00
CA PHE A 551 -32.37 -5.32 0.65
C PHE A 551 -31.38 -4.51 -0.19
N ILE A 552 -30.89 -3.36 0.32
CA ILE A 552 -29.99 -2.52 -0.46
C ILE A 552 -28.65 -3.22 -0.73
N SER A 553 -28.11 -3.96 0.25
CA SER A 553 -26.85 -4.68 0.09
C SER A 553 -26.97 -5.83 -0.91
N GLU A 554 -28.00 -6.67 -0.78
CA GLU A 554 -28.23 -7.81 -1.70
C GLU A 554 -28.57 -7.32 -3.12
N SER A 555 -29.30 -6.19 -3.25
CA SER A 555 -29.57 -5.55 -4.55
C SER A 555 -28.30 -5.03 -5.26
N LEU A 556 -27.21 -4.82 -4.51
CA LEU A 556 -25.90 -4.38 -5.03
C LEU A 556 -24.91 -5.55 -5.22
N GLY A 557 -25.36 -6.79 -4.99
CA GLY A 557 -24.56 -8.02 -5.09
C GLY A 557 -23.81 -8.42 -3.82
N TYR A 558 -24.04 -7.75 -2.69
CA TYR A 558 -23.34 -7.98 -1.43
C TYR A 558 -24.06 -9.00 -0.54
N LYS A 559 -23.32 -9.76 0.27
CA LYS A 559 -23.89 -10.74 1.23
C LYS A 559 -24.08 -10.09 2.58
N VAL A 560 -25.21 -10.34 3.27
CA VAL A 560 -25.46 -9.78 4.62
C VAL A 560 -25.72 -10.87 5.66
N LYS A 561 -24.85 -10.92 6.68
CA LYS A 561 -24.99 -11.76 7.86
C LYS A 561 -25.51 -10.92 9.04
N TRP A 562 -26.31 -11.52 9.91
CA TRP A 562 -26.75 -10.92 11.17
C TRP A 562 -26.35 -11.82 12.33
N ASP A 563 -25.57 -11.28 13.27
CA ASP A 563 -25.25 -11.92 14.53
C ASP A 563 -26.14 -11.30 15.64
N PRO A 564 -27.15 -12.04 16.15
CA PRO A 564 -28.00 -11.56 17.23
C PRO A 564 -27.30 -11.56 18.59
N ALA A 565 -26.25 -12.37 18.78
CA ALA A 565 -25.55 -12.52 20.05
C ALA A 565 -24.63 -11.33 20.36
N VAL A 566 -24.09 -10.65 19.33
CA VAL A 566 -23.32 -9.39 19.48
C VAL A 566 -23.98 -8.16 18.83
N ARG A 567 -25.24 -8.31 18.39
CA ARG A 567 -26.08 -7.29 17.72
C ARG A 567 -25.37 -6.59 16.54
N THR A 568 -24.76 -7.39 15.67
CA THR A 568 -23.92 -6.92 14.57
C THR A 568 -24.44 -7.42 13.22
N ALA A 569 -24.58 -6.53 12.24
CA ALA A 569 -24.74 -6.89 10.84
C ALA A 569 -23.41 -6.77 10.10
N SER A 570 -23.00 -7.82 9.38
CA SER A 570 -21.79 -7.83 8.55
C SER A 570 -22.17 -7.95 7.08
N ILE A 571 -21.57 -7.10 6.25
CA ILE A 571 -21.81 -7.02 4.81
C ILE A 571 -20.48 -7.40 4.14
N ASP A 572 -20.49 -8.45 3.33
CA ASP A 572 -19.31 -8.90 2.59
C ASP A 572 -19.48 -8.48 1.11
N THR A 573 -18.54 -7.70 0.57
CA THR A 573 -18.52 -7.29 -0.84
C THR A 573 -17.67 -8.26 -1.70
N PRO A 574 -18.01 -8.49 -3.00
CA PRO A 574 -17.27 -9.37 -3.91
C PRO A 574 -15.82 -8.98 -4.21
#